data_AF-A0A947WER5-F1
#
_entry.id   AF-A0A947WER5-F1
#
_cell.length_a   1.000
_cell.length_b   1.000
_cell.length_c   1.000
_cell.angle_alpha   90.00
_cell.angle_beta   90.00
_cell.angle_gamma   90.00
#
_symmetry.space_group_name_H-M   'P 1'
#
loop_
_entity.id
_entity.type
_entity.pdbx_description
1 polymer ?
#
loop_
_entity_poly.entity_id
_entity_poly.type
_entity_poly.pdbx_seq_one_letter_code
_entity_poly.pdbx_strand_id
1 'polypeptide(L)'
;MRRAVLRSALLVAVASATVASGTDPPSGDWHDVRSLFAVGRFTDARELTAALTANDAATPQSLYWRFRLAESPAEAAELRRELLDAPDLGSPARNLLLADAAWQAFGAGDYAAAIASLEEIALGNGETAASTTLLGGLAWRARGDVARSRGALAAVPPGDP
;
A
#
# COMPACT_ATOMS: atom_id res chain seq x y z
N MET A 1 -57.45 49.45 2.27
CA MET A 1 -56.14 48.76 2.26
C MET A 1 -55.71 48.53 0.81
N ARG A 2 -54.40 48.66 0.57
CA ARG A 2 -53.73 48.94 -0.72
C ARG A 2 -53.78 47.78 -1.74
N ARG A 3 -54.03 48.13 -3.02
CA ARG A 3 -53.35 47.78 -4.30
C ARG A 3 -52.66 46.40 -4.38
N ALA A 4 -53.10 45.44 -5.21
CA ALA A 4 -52.97 45.34 -6.68
C ALA A 4 -51.62 44.78 -7.19
N VAL A 5 -51.74 43.91 -8.22
CA VAL A 5 -50.75 43.49 -9.25
C VAL A 5 -49.78 42.36 -8.82
N LEU A 6 -49.95 41.11 -9.27
CA LEU A 6 -49.62 40.47 -10.57
C LEU A 6 -48.10 40.48 -10.91
N ARG A 7 -47.63 39.35 -11.46
CA ARG A 7 -46.41 39.13 -12.27
C ARG A 7 -45.10 38.86 -11.52
N SER A 8 -44.56 37.64 -11.66
CA SER A 8 -43.63 37.28 -12.74
C SER A 8 -42.75 36.10 -12.33
N ALA A 9 -42.65 35.14 -13.25
CA ALA A 9 -41.63 34.11 -13.25
C ALA A 9 -40.23 34.72 -13.28
N LEU A 10 -39.28 34.11 -12.57
CA LEU A 10 -37.87 34.22 -12.88
C LEU A 10 -37.27 32.82 -12.93
N LEU A 11 -37.26 32.26 -14.14
CA LEU A 11 -36.27 31.28 -14.56
C LEU A 11 -34.89 31.92 -14.38
N VAL A 12 -34.09 31.41 -13.44
CA VAL A 12 -32.64 31.60 -13.49
C VAL A 12 -32.08 30.31 -14.02
N ALA A 13 -31.96 30.25 -15.35
CA ALA A 13 -31.06 29.34 -16.02
C ALA A 13 -29.64 29.77 -15.65
N VAL A 14 -29.06 29.13 -14.63
CA VAL A 14 -27.61 29.19 -14.44
C VAL A 14 -27.02 28.26 -15.48
N ALA A 15 -26.62 28.86 -16.60
CA ALA A 15 -25.69 28.24 -17.53
C ALA A 15 -24.38 28.03 -16.78
N SER A 16 -24.19 26.84 -16.20
CA SER A 16 -22.87 26.38 -15.85
C SER A 16 -22.14 26.19 -17.18
N ALA A 17 -21.32 27.18 -17.51
CA ALA A 17 -20.32 27.06 -18.54
C ALA A 17 -19.46 25.85 -18.19
N THR A 18 -19.73 24.72 -18.86
CA THR A 18 -18.77 23.64 -19.00
C THR A 18 -17.59 24.24 -19.75
N VAL A 19 -16.62 24.77 -19.00
CA VAL A 19 -15.26 24.80 -19.48
C VAL A 19 -14.91 23.33 -19.67
N ALA A 20 -15.03 22.88 -20.92
CA ALA A 20 -14.30 21.74 -21.41
C ALA A 20 -12.82 22.11 -21.30
N SER A 21 -12.27 22.05 -20.09
CA SER A 21 -10.88 21.76 -19.91
C SER A 21 -10.75 20.34 -20.43
N GLY A 22 -10.30 20.24 -21.68
CA GLY A 22 -9.70 19.00 -22.18
C GLY A 22 -8.60 18.63 -21.22
N THR A 23 -8.95 17.87 -20.20
CA THR A 23 -7.98 17.03 -19.51
C THR A 23 -7.71 15.95 -20.53
N ASP A 24 -6.68 16.15 -21.34
CA ASP A 24 -5.97 15.03 -21.92
C ASP A 24 -5.85 13.98 -20.81
N PRO A 25 -6.19 12.70 -21.06
CA PRO A 25 -5.90 11.67 -20.09
C PRO A 25 -4.43 11.85 -19.70
N PRO A 26 -4.09 11.84 -18.39
CA PRO A 26 -2.72 12.07 -17.99
C PRO A 26 -1.85 11.10 -18.78
N SER A 27 -1.06 11.66 -19.70
CA SER A 27 -0.19 10.92 -20.58
C SER A 27 1.00 10.51 -19.73
N GLY A 28 0.82 9.40 -19.03
CA GLY A 28 1.87 8.83 -18.22
C GLY A 28 1.71 7.33 -18.16
N ASP A 29 2.74 6.67 -17.67
CA ASP A 29 2.75 5.24 -17.44
C ASP A 29 3.25 4.94 -16.01
N TRP A 30 3.45 3.66 -15.71
CA TRP A 30 3.96 3.25 -14.41
C TRP A 30 5.42 3.67 -14.15
N HIS A 31 6.18 4.04 -15.18
CA HIS A 31 7.51 4.62 -15.04
C HIS A 31 7.43 6.05 -14.48
N ASP A 32 6.43 6.83 -14.90
CA ASP A 32 6.20 8.17 -14.37
C ASP A 32 5.76 8.14 -12.91
N VAL A 33 4.87 7.21 -12.53
CA VAL A 33 4.48 6.99 -11.12
C VAL A 33 5.71 6.70 -10.27
N ARG A 34 6.60 5.82 -10.75
CA ARG A 34 7.86 5.49 -10.05
C ARG A 34 8.76 6.70 -9.88
N SER A 35 8.88 7.51 -10.93
CA SER A 35 9.72 8.70 -10.93
C SER A 35 9.21 9.73 -9.92
N LEU A 36 7.90 9.99 -9.90
CA LEU A 36 7.26 10.88 -8.94
C LEU A 36 7.43 10.36 -7.49
N PHE A 37 7.23 9.07 -7.26
CA PHE A 37 7.45 8.43 -5.96
C PHE A 37 8.90 8.61 -5.49
N ALA A 38 9.88 8.37 -6.37
CA ALA A 38 11.30 8.44 -6.04
C ALA A 38 11.75 9.85 -5.62
N VAL A 39 11.12 10.90 -6.14
CA VAL A 39 11.42 12.30 -5.77
C VAL A 39 10.49 12.85 -4.68
N GLY A 40 9.69 12.00 -4.04
CA GLY A 40 8.81 12.37 -2.92
C GLY A 40 7.54 13.12 -3.32
N ARG A 41 7.20 13.15 -4.61
CA ARG A 41 5.97 13.79 -5.14
C ARG A 41 4.77 12.84 -5.01
N PHE A 42 4.40 12.50 -3.78
CA PHE A 42 3.42 11.45 -3.50
C PHE A 42 2.00 11.80 -3.95
N THR A 43 1.58 13.06 -3.83
CA THR A 43 0.26 13.51 -4.30
C THR A 43 0.13 13.33 -5.81
N ASP A 44 1.12 13.81 -6.58
CA ASP A 44 1.13 13.67 -8.03
C ASP A 44 1.18 12.19 -8.46
N ALA A 45 1.99 11.38 -7.77
CA ALA A 45 2.07 9.94 -8.03
C ALA A 45 0.73 9.24 -7.78
N ARG A 46 -0.04 9.68 -6.78
CA ARG A 46 -1.36 9.13 -6.46
C ARG A 46 -2.40 9.51 -7.49
N GLU A 47 -2.45 10.77 -7.90
CA GLU A 47 -3.35 11.23 -8.97
C GLU A 47 -3.10 10.46 -10.27
N LEU A 48 -1.83 10.27 -10.65
CA LEU A 48 -1.46 9.49 -11.82
C LEU A 48 -1.83 8.01 -11.66
N THR A 49 -1.58 7.41 -10.50
CA THR A 49 -1.96 6.02 -10.20
C THR A 49 -3.48 5.81 -10.32
N ALA A 50 -4.27 6.76 -9.81
CA ALA A 50 -5.73 6.71 -9.91
C ALA A 50 -6.20 6.76 -11.37
N ALA A 51 -5.60 7.63 -12.18
CA ALA A 51 -5.94 7.75 -13.60
C ALA A 51 -5.54 6.51 -14.43
N LEU A 52 -4.38 5.92 -14.13
CA LEU A 52 -3.94 4.67 -14.78
C LEU A 52 -4.85 3.49 -14.40
N THR A 53 -5.24 3.39 -13.12
CA THR A 53 -6.08 2.30 -12.61
C THR A 53 -7.53 2.39 -13.13
N ALA A 54 -8.02 3.58 -13.46
CA ALA A 54 -9.34 3.75 -14.08
C ALA A 54 -9.46 3.03 -15.44
N ASN A 55 -8.34 2.83 -16.14
CA ASN A 55 -8.29 2.18 -17.45
C ASN A 55 -7.75 0.73 -17.39
N ASP A 56 -7.11 0.34 -16.29
CA ASP A 56 -6.44 -0.95 -16.11
C ASP A 56 -6.72 -1.50 -14.70
N ALA A 57 -7.88 -2.13 -14.54
CA ALA A 57 -8.38 -2.53 -13.23
C ALA A 57 -7.55 -3.67 -12.60
N ALA A 58 -7.12 -3.47 -11.35
CA ALA A 58 -6.61 -4.47 -10.41
C ALA A 58 -5.43 -5.35 -10.91
N THR A 59 -4.58 -4.85 -11.80
CA THR A 59 -3.31 -5.54 -12.09
C THR A 59 -2.41 -5.53 -10.84
N PRO A 60 -1.51 -6.53 -10.66
CA PRO A 60 -0.56 -6.52 -9.55
C PRO A 60 0.27 -5.24 -9.46
N GLN A 61 0.56 -4.61 -10.60
CA GLN A 61 1.26 -3.33 -10.66
C GLN A 61 0.41 -2.16 -10.15
N SER A 62 -0.87 -2.10 -10.53
CA SER A 62 -1.82 -1.10 -9.99
C SER A 62 -1.96 -1.25 -8.48
N LEU A 63 -2.20 -2.48 -8.00
CA LEU A 63 -2.34 -2.76 -6.58
C LEU A 63 -1.07 -2.43 -5.79
N TYR A 64 0.11 -2.73 -6.35
CA TYR A 64 1.39 -2.39 -5.74
C TYR A 64 1.55 -0.87 -5.54
N TRP A 65 1.25 -0.07 -6.57
CA TRP A 65 1.39 1.38 -6.45
C TRP A 65 0.36 2.00 -5.53
N ARG A 66 -0.89 1.50 -5.54
CA ARG A 66 -1.91 1.89 -4.56
C ARG A 66 -1.43 1.57 -3.14
N PHE A 67 -0.88 0.38 -2.92
CA PHE A 67 -0.32 -0.01 -1.61
C PHE A 67 0.80 0.93 -1.15
N ARG A 68 1.75 1.25 -2.04
CA ARG A 68 2.89 2.15 -1.73
C ARG A 68 2.47 3.59 -1.48
N LEU A 69 1.33 4.02 -2.02
CA LEU A 69 0.82 5.40 -1.95
C LEU A 69 -0.39 5.55 -1.01
N ALA A 70 -0.76 4.48 -0.31
CA ALA A 70 -1.87 4.44 0.64
C ALA A 70 -1.76 5.58 1.66
N GLU A 71 -2.88 6.23 1.95
CA GLU A 71 -2.94 7.39 2.84
C GLU A 71 -3.12 6.99 4.30
N SER A 72 -3.47 5.73 4.56
CA SER A 72 -3.63 5.21 5.91
C SER A 72 -3.07 3.80 6.08
N PRO A 73 -2.66 3.42 7.31
CA PRO A 73 -2.24 2.05 7.60
C PRO A 73 -3.35 1.01 7.34
N ALA A 74 -4.62 1.39 7.54
CA ALA A 74 -5.76 0.50 7.28
C ALA A 74 -5.89 0.20 5.78
N GLU A 75 -5.87 1.23 4.93
CA GLU A 75 -5.89 1.09 3.48
C GLU A 75 -4.70 0.25 2.98
N ALA A 76 -3.49 0.52 3.49
CA ALA A 76 -2.30 -0.24 3.15
C ALA A 76 -2.44 -1.73 3.52
N ALA A 77 -3.09 -2.04 4.66
CA ALA A 77 -3.36 -3.41 5.07
C ALA A 77 -4.39 -4.11 4.17
N GLU A 78 -5.42 -3.41 3.71
CA GLU A 78 -6.40 -3.96 2.76
C GLU A 78 -5.75 -4.28 1.40
N LEU A 79 -5.02 -3.32 0.83
CA LEU A 79 -4.35 -3.47 -0.45
C LEU A 79 -3.26 -4.55 -0.43
N ARG A 80 -2.55 -4.68 0.70
CA ARG A 80 -1.56 -5.74 0.88
C ARG A 80 -2.20 -7.13 0.92
N ARG A 81 -3.37 -7.30 1.56
CA ARG A 81 -4.10 -8.57 1.52
C ARG A 81 -4.51 -8.90 0.09
N GLU A 82 -5.08 -7.93 -0.62
CA GLU A 82 -5.46 -8.09 -2.03
C GLU A 82 -4.27 -8.47 -2.92
N LEU A 83 -3.10 -7.86 -2.71
CA LEU A 83 -1.86 -8.21 -3.41
C LEU A 83 -1.38 -9.64 -3.09
N LEU A 84 -1.40 -10.04 -1.82
CA LEU A 84 -0.96 -11.37 -1.40
C LEU A 84 -1.88 -12.48 -1.95
N ASP A 85 -3.15 -12.16 -2.19
CA ASP A 85 -4.12 -13.06 -2.82
C ASP A 85 -4.00 -13.10 -4.36
N ALA A 86 -3.21 -12.19 -4.98
CA ALA A 86 -3.03 -12.15 -6.42
C ALA A 86 -2.20 -13.37 -6.92
N PRO A 87 -2.69 -14.12 -7.93
CA PRO A 87 -2.09 -15.38 -8.36
C PRO A 87 -0.70 -15.22 -8.99
N ASP A 88 -0.42 -14.06 -9.60
CA ASP A 88 0.82 -13.79 -10.35
C ASP A 88 1.81 -12.89 -9.59
N LEU A 89 1.67 -12.81 -8.26
CA LEU A 89 2.62 -12.05 -7.44
C LEU A 89 3.94 -12.82 -7.31
N GLY A 90 4.97 -12.39 -8.03
CA GLY A 90 6.31 -12.99 -7.99
C GLY A 90 6.91 -13.02 -6.58
N SER A 91 7.73 -14.05 -6.29
CA SER A 91 8.28 -14.30 -4.95
C SER A 91 8.99 -13.10 -4.30
N PRO A 92 9.81 -12.30 -5.01
CA PRO A 92 10.44 -11.12 -4.41
C PRO A 92 9.43 -10.08 -3.90
N ALA A 93 8.37 -9.83 -4.67
CA ALA A 93 7.32 -8.89 -4.28
C ALA A 93 6.49 -9.43 -3.12
N ARG A 94 6.16 -10.73 -3.14
CA ARG A 94 5.51 -11.43 -2.03
C ARG A 94 6.31 -11.34 -0.74
N ASN A 95 7.61 -11.62 -0.79
CA ASN A 95 8.48 -11.57 0.39
C ASN A 95 8.57 -10.16 0.98
N LEU A 96 8.60 -9.11 0.14
CA LEU A 96 8.58 -7.73 0.61
C LEU A 96 7.26 -7.39 1.34
N LEU A 97 6.12 -7.81 0.80
CA LEU A 97 4.81 -7.59 1.44
C LEU A 97 4.66 -8.36 2.75
N LEU A 98 5.16 -9.59 2.81
CA LEU A 98 5.19 -10.39 4.03
C LEU A 98 6.13 -9.78 5.09
N ALA A 99 7.28 -9.23 4.68
CA ALA A 99 8.19 -8.56 5.59
C ALA A 99 7.58 -7.29 6.18
N ASP A 100 6.92 -6.47 5.36
CA ASP A 100 6.15 -5.30 5.83
C ASP A 100 5.03 -5.71 6.79
N ALA A 101 4.33 -6.80 6.49
CA ALA A 101 3.31 -7.37 7.37
C ALA A 101 3.87 -7.79 8.73
N ALA A 102 5.01 -8.46 8.72
CA ALA A 102 5.68 -8.89 9.94
C ALA A 102 6.08 -7.70 10.82
N TRP A 103 6.65 -6.65 10.24
CA TRP A 103 7.05 -5.45 10.97
C TRP A 103 5.85 -4.72 11.59
N GLN A 104 4.76 -4.59 10.85
CA GLN A 104 3.56 -3.92 11.35
C GLN A 104 2.89 -4.73 12.47
N ALA A 105 2.77 -6.04 12.30
CA ALA A 105 2.23 -6.93 13.33
C ALA A 105 3.09 -6.89 14.59
N PHE A 106 4.41 -6.91 14.44
CA PHE A 106 5.35 -6.78 15.55
C PHE A 106 5.18 -5.44 16.29
N GLY A 107 5.11 -4.32 15.55
CA GLY A 107 4.90 -2.99 16.12
C GLY A 107 3.56 -2.86 16.86
N ALA A 108 2.54 -3.59 16.42
CA ALA A 108 1.23 -3.67 17.09
C ALA A 108 1.22 -4.64 18.29
N GLY A 109 2.31 -5.36 18.55
CA GLY A 109 2.40 -6.39 19.60
C GLY A 109 1.77 -7.74 19.23
N ASP A 110 1.30 -7.90 17.98
CA ASP A 110 0.82 -9.18 17.47
C ASP A 110 1.99 -10.03 16.96
N TYR A 111 2.77 -10.56 17.91
CA TYR A 111 3.94 -11.36 17.61
C TYR A 111 3.60 -12.68 16.92
N ALA A 112 2.37 -13.19 17.08
CA ALA A 112 1.94 -14.42 16.43
C ALA A 112 1.73 -14.21 14.93
N ALA A 113 1.02 -13.13 14.55
CA ALA A 113 0.88 -12.75 13.15
C ALA A 113 2.23 -12.39 12.52
N ALA A 114 3.12 -11.70 13.25
CA ALA A 114 4.45 -11.39 12.77
C ALA A 114 5.24 -12.66 12.40
N ILE A 115 5.27 -13.64 13.29
CA ILE A 115 5.94 -14.93 13.06
C ILE A 115 5.36 -15.66 11.85
N ALA A 116 4.03 -15.69 11.70
CA ALA A 116 3.39 -16.39 10.59
C ALA A 116 3.84 -15.85 9.23
N SER A 117 3.93 -14.52 9.07
CA SER A 117 4.45 -13.91 7.85
C SER A 117 5.93 -14.23 7.60
N LEU A 118 6.76 -14.29 8.66
CA LEU A 118 8.18 -14.62 8.54
C LEU A 118 8.42 -16.10 8.17
N GLU A 119 7.61 -17.01 8.72
CA GLU A 119 7.65 -18.42 8.37
C GLU A 119 7.25 -18.65 6.91
N GLU A 120 6.28 -17.88 6.39
CA GLU A 120 5.90 -17.92 4.97
C GLU A 120 7.06 -17.48 4.06
N ILE A 121 7.81 -16.43 4.43
CA ILE A 121 9.02 -16.01 3.70
C ILE A 121 10.06 -17.14 3.69
N ALA A 122 10.30 -17.78 4.84
CA ALA A 122 11.28 -18.84 4.97
C ALA A 122 10.95 -20.08 4.12
N LEU A 123 9.65 -20.39 3.93
CA LEU A 123 9.19 -21.49 3.09
C LEU A 123 9.40 -21.22 1.58
N GLY A 124 9.50 -19.94 1.18
CA GLY A 124 9.62 -19.51 -0.22
C GLY A 124 11.00 -19.69 -0.87
N ASN A 125 11.99 -20.27 -0.17
CA ASN A 125 13.36 -20.54 -0.64
C ASN A 125 14.13 -19.31 -1.17
N GLY A 126 14.36 -18.34 -0.30
CA GLY A 126 15.37 -17.29 -0.50
C GLY A 126 16.21 -17.08 0.76
N GLU A 127 17.42 -16.53 0.58
CA GLU A 127 18.21 -15.98 1.68
C GLU A 127 17.34 -14.98 2.43
N THR A 128 17.01 -15.30 3.68
CA THR A 128 16.18 -14.42 4.51
C THR A 128 17.07 -13.28 4.98
N ALA A 129 16.69 -12.05 4.65
CA ALA A 129 17.44 -10.87 5.09
C ALA A 129 17.70 -10.92 6.60
N ALA A 130 18.89 -10.51 7.03
CA ALA A 130 19.30 -10.55 8.44
C ALA A 130 18.27 -9.87 9.36
N SER A 131 17.70 -8.75 8.91
CA SER A 131 16.65 -8.01 9.61
C SER A 131 15.35 -8.81 9.80
N THR A 132 14.96 -9.64 8.83
CA THR A 132 13.80 -10.53 8.90
C THR A 132 14.04 -11.65 9.92
N THR A 133 15.26 -12.20 9.96
CA THR A 133 15.69 -13.20 10.95
C THR A 133 15.73 -12.60 12.36
N LEU A 134 16.28 -11.38 12.51
CA LEU A 134 16.29 -10.65 13.77
C LEU A 134 14.87 -10.41 14.28
N LEU A 135 13.98 -9.90 13.44
CA LEU A 135 12.58 -9.66 13.78
C LEU A 135 11.91 -10.93 14.29
N GLY A 136 12.15 -12.08 13.62
CA GLY A 136 11.65 -13.38 14.07
C GLY A 136 12.17 -13.77 15.44
N GLY A 137 13.48 -13.62 15.67
CA GLY A 137 14.10 -13.88 16.97
C GLY A 137 13.53 -13.02 18.11
N LEU A 138 13.27 -11.74 17.83
CA LEU A 138 12.63 -10.81 18.76
C LEU A 138 11.16 -11.16 19.01
N ALA A 139 10.41 -11.54 17.97
CA ALA A 139 9.01 -11.95 18.10
C ALA A 139 8.89 -13.22 18.95
N TRP A 140 9.74 -14.22 18.74
CA TRP A 140 9.81 -15.42 19.59
C TRP A 140 10.15 -15.08 21.04
N ARG A 141 11.09 -14.14 21.26
CA ARG A 141 11.45 -13.68 22.60
C ARG A 141 10.25 -13.06 23.31
N ALA A 142 9.52 -12.17 22.63
CA ALA A 142 8.37 -11.47 23.18
C ALA A 142 7.23 -12.43 23.56
N ARG A 143 7.10 -13.57 22.85
CA ARG A 143 6.16 -14.65 23.19
C ARG A 143 6.64 -15.61 24.27
N GLY A 144 7.87 -15.46 24.77
CA GLY A 144 8.45 -16.33 25.78
C GLY A 144 9.11 -17.61 25.25
N ASP A 145 9.19 -17.81 23.92
CA ASP A 145 9.92 -18.94 23.33
C ASP A 145 11.41 -18.61 23.22
N VAL A 146 12.09 -18.76 24.36
CA VAL A 146 13.52 -18.43 24.48
C VAL A 146 14.40 -19.36 23.64
N ALA A 147 13.98 -20.61 23.43
CA ALA A 147 14.76 -21.59 22.67
C ALA A 147 14.79 -21.22 21.17
N ARG A 148 13.62 -20.97 20.57
CA ARG A 148 13.54 -20.53 19.16
C ARG A 148 14.16 -19.17 18.96
N SER A 149 13.95 -18.24 19.89
CA SER A 149 14.58 -16.92 19.85
C SER A 149 16.10 -17.01 19.78
N ARG A 150 16.74 -17.81 20.66
CA ARG A 150 18.19 -18.00 20.64
C ARG A 150 18.68 -18.61 19.33
N GLY A 151 17.97 -19.61 18.81
CA GLY A 151 18.31 -20.24 17.54
C GLY A 151 18.28 -19.24 16.37
N ALA A 152 17.21 -18.44 16.27
CA ALA A 152 17.07 -17.43 15.23
C ALA A 152 18.13 -16.33 15.35
N LEU A 153 18.36 -15.79 16.56
CA LEU A 153 19.34 -14.72 16.78
C LEU A 153 20.79 -15.17 16.54
N ALA A 154 21.10 -16.44 16.79
CA ALA A 154 22.42 -17.01 16.49
C ALA A 154 22.70 -17.14 14.97
N ALA A 155 21.64 -17.12 14.14
CA ALA A 155 21.77 -17.17 12.69
C ALA A 155 21.95 -15.77 12.05
N VAL A 156 21.84 -14.69 12.83
CA VAL A 156 22.08 -13.32 12.34
C VAL A 156 23.60 -13.07 12.28
N PRO A 157 24.18 -12.73 11.10
CA PRO A 157 25.60 -12.48 10.97
C PRO A 157 26.08 -11.31 11.85
N PRO A 158 27.28 -11.37 12.45
CA PRO A 158 27.83 -10.26 13.19
C PRO A 158 28.13 -9.07 12.26
N GLY A 159 27.52 -7.92 12.53
CA GLY A 159 27.71 -6.68 11.78
C GLY A 159 26.56 -6.28 10.87
N ASP A 160 25.53 -7.13 10.73
CA ASP A 160 24.26 -6.76 10.10
C ASP A 160 23.24 -6.42 11.20
N PRO A 161 22.69 -5.19 11.24
CA PRO A 161 21.70 -4.80 12.23
C PRO A 161 20.32 -5.43 11.99
#